data_AF-A0A2N8U339-F1
#
_entry.id   AF-A0A2N8U339-F1
#
_cell.length_a   1.000
_cell.length_b   1.000
_cell.length_c   1.000
_cell.angle_alpha   90.00
_cell.angle_beta   90.00
_cell.angle_gamma   90.00
#
_symmetry.space_group_name_H-M   'P 1'
#
loop_
_entity.id
_entity.type
_entity.pdbx_description
1 polymer ?
#
loop_
_entity_poly.entity_id
_entity_poly.type
_entity_poly.pdbx_seq_one_letter_code
_entity_poly.pdbx_strand_id
1 'polypeptide(L)'
;MAVPAEIRAIERPKNTVVKKSGSMWAVIERVGCIRKNGNNQPVEGKVIGHIIDGKFVPKEKLKITVLMKNFGDYEIAKSVSKDLLTDLSNVYPQDMAKHIYAIALLRSINPRMTNNKLDEVFNESFISVEYPELKLGKNNVSSLIKWIGKDYSKVLKFIQNRVNKIDKSNKIAIDGMLKNDNSKANSLNDFSCKSKLKNSKNISILIAFNVTTRDVICSLPYSGNCVDVTSFPDFLEKTGINKGIIIGDKDINSSALMSNVGFIHPLKRSLKLLEEIDAYNMKDKINSKDEPTWCKKIFHNGLYYYAFRNLKRASKEEQDFMSSKKFSIERYEKIKHKFGTIVYVSDQDITCEDALNLYKQRWEIELVNDFYKNTLELETVRQHDDYSVYGDEFLNMLTLIIGNRIKNKFADSRILETKTYHDVMKIFKQYKKIQMPYKNDIWYETELPKKSMELIEKILYS
;
A
#
# COMPACT_ATOMS: atom_id res chain seq x y z
N MET A 1 -32.48 -47.01 -5.01
CA MET A 1 -32.30 -48.22 -5.86
C MET A 1 -30.94 -48.82 -5.57
N ALA A 2 -30.87 -50.13 -5.38
CA ALA A 2 -29.60 -50.83 -5.25
C ALA A 2 -28.84 -50.78 -6.60
N VAL A 3 -27.52 -50.60 -6.53
CA VAL A 3 -26.67 -50.68 -7.73
C VAL A 3 -26.68 -52.14 -8.24
N PRO A 4 -26.93 -52.41 -9.53
CA PRO A 4 -26.90 -53.77 -10.08
C PRO A 4 -25.57 -54.48 -9.79
N ALA A 5 -25.61 -55.81 -9.67
CA ALA A 5 -24.41 -56.61 -9.38
C ALA A 5 -23.35 -56.47 -10.49
N GLU A 6 -23.79 -56.44 -11.74
CA GLU A 6 -22.96 -56.23 -12.94
C GLU A 6 -22.17 -54.92 -12.84
N ILE A 7 -22.84 -53.83 -12.44
CA ILE A 7 -22.20 -52.51 -12.26
C ILE A 7 -21.23 -52.51 -11.07
N ARG A 8 -21.55 -53.26 -10.00
CA ARG A 8 -20.67 -53.40 -8.83
C ARG A 8 -19.42 -54.23 -9.12
N ALA A 9 -19.46 -55.15 -10.09
CA ALA A 9 -18.35 -56.01 -10.46
C ALA A 9 -17.31 -55.34 -11.38
N ILE A 10 -17.66 -54.22 -12.03
CA ILE A 10 -16.76 -53.49 -12.94
C ILE A 10 -15.51 -53.01 -12.20
N GLU A 11 -14.34 -53.29 -12.79
CA GLU A 11 -13.04 -52.89 -12.26
C GLU A 11 -12.94 -51.35 -12.15
N ARG A 12 -12.52 -50.87 -10.98
CA ARG A 12 -12.42 -49.45 -10.63
C ARG A 12 -11.48 -49.27 -9.44
N PRO A 13 -11.01 -48.04 -9.14
CA PRO A 13 -10.15 -47.78 -8.00
C PRO A 13 -10.73 -48.30 -6.68
N LYS A 14 -9.87 -48.85 -5.82
CA LYS A 14 -10.23 -49.32 -4.47
C LYS A 14 -10.74 -48.14 -3.63
N ASN A 15 -11.50 -48.43 -2.57
CA ASN A 15 -12.13 -47.43 -1.70
C ASN A 15 -13.08 -46.46 -2.44
N THR A 16 -13.93 -47.01 -3.30
CA THR A 16 -14.95 -46.24 -4.05
C THR A 16 -16.36 -46.76 -3.82
N VAL A 17 -17.34 -45.88 -3.96
CA VAL A 17 -18.78 -46.20 -3.93
C VAL A 17 -19.36 -45.85 -5.30
N VAL A 18 -20.27 -46.69 -5.80
CA VAL A 18 -20.98 -46.43 -7.05
C VAL A 18 -22.39 -45.95 -6.74
N LYS A 19 -22.85 -44.89 -7.42
CA LYS A 19 -24.23 -44.40 -7.32
C LYS A 19 -24.79 -44.06 -8.69
N LYS A 20 -26.10 -44.22 -8.85
CA LYS A 20 -26.80 -43.76 -10.06
C LYS A 20 -26.76 -42.22 -10.09
N SER A 21 -26.34 -41.66 -11.22
CA SER A 21 -26.32 -40.21 -11.49
C SER A 21 -26.89 -39.99 -12.89
N GLY A 22 -28.16 -39.57 -12.95
CA GLY A 22 -28.90 -39.51 -14.22
C GLY A 22 -28.99 -40.87 -14.92
N SER A 23 -28.54 -40.93 -16.18
CA SER A 23 -28.43 -42.16 -16.99
C SER A 23 -27.14 -42.95 -16.75
N MET A 24 -26.21 -42.42 -15.97
CA MET A 24 -24.88 -43.01 -15.75
C MET A 24 -24.69 -43.52 -14.32
N TRP A 25 -23.57 -44.19 -14.08
CA TRP A 25 -23.14 -44.60 -12.75
C TRP A 25 -21.88 -43.84 -12.35
N ALA A 26 -21.99 -42.97 -11.35
CA ALA A 26 -20.88 -42.22 -10.80
C ALA A 26 -20.06 -43.10 -9.85
N VAL A 27 -18.73 -43.03 -9.98
CA VAL A 27 -17.77 -43.64 -9.05
C VAL A 27 -17.25 -42.54 -8.13
N ILE A 28 -17.46 -42.71 -6.83
CA ILE A 28 -17.24 -41.71 -5.79
C ILE A 28 -16.15 -42.20 -4.84
N GLU A 29 -15.15 -41.37 -4.53
CA GLU A 29 -14.13 -41.76 -3.55
C GLU A 29 -14.73 -41.89 -2.15
N ARG A 30 -14.28 -42.87 -1.37
CA ARG A 30 -14.64 -43.00 0.05
C ARG A 30 -13.59 -42.28 0.89
N VAL A 31 -13.99 -41.19 1.55
CA VAL A 31 -13.11 -40.37 2.40
C VAL A 31 -13.14 -40.78 3.87
N GLY A 32 -14.01 -41.72 4.25
CA GLY A 32 -14.07 -42.22 5.61
C GLY A 32 -15.24 -43.17 5.87
N CYS A 33 -15.60 -43.29 7.15
CA CYS A 33 -16.70 -44.10 7.62
C CYS A 33 -17.39 -43.40 8.79
N ILE A 34 -18.73 -43.38 8.79
CA ILE A 34 -19.55 -42.88 9.89
C ILE A 34 -20.49 -43.98 10.36
N ARG A 35 -20.68 -44.12 11.67
CA ARG A 35 -21.62 -45.08 12.24
C ARG A 35 -23.02 -44.47 12.28
N LYS A 36 -23.97 -45.06 11.57
CA LYS A 36 -25.40 -44.69 11.58
C LYS A 36 -26.23 -45.94 11.82
N ASN A 37 -27.13 -45.88 12.80
CA ASN A 37 -28.05 -46.98 13.15
C ASN A 37 -27.33 -48.33 13.34
N GLY A 38 -26.25 -48.34 14.13
CA GLY A 38 -25.46 -49.54 14.41
C GLY A 38 -24.47 -49.95 13.31
N ASN A 39 -24.65 -49.48 12.07
CA ASN A 39 -23.87 -49.89 10.90
C ASN A 39 -22.86 -48.82 10.44
N ASN A 40 -21.73 -49.29 9.94
CA ASN A 40 -20.67 -48.46 9.36
C ASN A 40 -21.03 -48.09 7.92
N GLN A 41 -21.34 -46.82 7.68
CA GLN A 41 -21.63 -46.29 6.35
C GLN A 41 -20.42 -45.52 5.79
N PRO A 42 -20.08 -45.71 4.51
CA PRO A 42 -19.02 -44.94 3.87
C PRO A 42 -19.35 -43.45 3.85
N VAL A 43 -18.36 -42.60 4.15
CA VAL A 43 -18.46 -41.16 3.89
C VAL A 43 -17.99 -40.92 2.46
N GLU A 44 -18.87 -40.36 1.65
CA GLU A 44 -18.66 -40.07 0.24
C GLU A 44 -17.86 -38.78 0.05
N GLY A 45 -16.83 -38.83 -0.79
CA GLY A 45 -16.05 -37.68 -1.24
C GLY A 45 -16.51 -37.23 -2.62
N LYS A 46 -15.55 -36.82 -3.47
CA LYS A 46 -15.87 -36.36 -4.84
C LYS A 46 -16.09 -37.52 -5.81
N VAL A 47 -16.83 -37.24 -6.89
CA VAL A 47 -16.90 -38.13 -8.06
C VAL A 47 -15.54 -38.15 -8.76
N ILE A 48 -14.95 -39.33 -8.89
CA ILE A 48 -13.64 -39.56 -9.52
C ILE A 48 -13.74 -40.12 -10.94
N GLY A 49 -14.94 -40.43 -11.40
CA GLY A 49 -15.20 -40.93 -12.75
C GLY A 49 -16.61 -41.49 -12.87
N HIS A 50 -16.92 -42.04 -14.04
CA HIS A 50 -18.20 -42.67 -14.33
C HIS A 50 -17.97 -44.04 -14.95
N ILE A 51 -18.95 -44.93 -14.83
CA ILE A 51 -18.97 -46.17 -15.60
C ILE A 51 -19.75 -45.89 -16.88
N ILE A 52 -19.06 -46.06 -18.02
CA ILE A 52 -19.57 -45.86 -19.37
C ILE A 52 -19.23 -47.14 -20.14
N ASP A 53 -20.22 -47.74 -20.81
CA ASP A 53 -20.08 -48.96 -21.62
C ASP A 53 -19.32 -50.10 -20.90
N GLY A 54 -19.67 -50.35 -19.64
CA GLY A 54 -19.10 -51.44 -18.85
C GLY A 54 -17.68 -51.19 -18.33
N LYS A 55 -17.11 -49.99 -18.53
CA LYS A 55 -15.77 -49.63 -18.07
C LYS A 55 -15.77 -48.39 -17.19
N PHE A 56 -14.89 -48.37 -16.20
CA PHE A 56 -14.61 -47.16 -15.44
C PHE A 56 -13.84 -46.16 -16.31
N VAL A 57 -14.44 -44.99 -16.53
CA VAL A 57 -13.82 -43.84 -17.19
C VAL A 57 -13.49 -42.82 -16.10
N PRO A 58 -12.19 -42.59 -15.81
CA PRO A 58 -11.80 -41.60 -14.82
C PRO A 58 -12.26 -40.20 -15.26
N LYS A 59 -12.66 -39.38 -14.28
CA LYS A 59 -12.96 -37.98 -14.52
C LYS A 59 -11.65 -37.28 -14.80
N GLU A 60 -11.36 -37.06 -16.08
CA GLU A 60 -10.24 -36.22 -16.48
C GLU A 60 -10.46 -34.81 -15.94
N LYS A 61 -9.52 -34.34 -15.12
CA LYS A 61 -9.41 -32.91 -14.88
C LYS A 61 -8.77 -32.32 -16.11
N LEU A 62 -9.56 -31.65 -16.95
CA LEU A 62 -9.01 -30.76 -17.97
C LEU A 62 -8.10 -29.76 -17.26
N LYS A 63 -6.78 -29.95 -17.38
CA LYS A 63 -5.79 -28.96 -16.97
C LYS A 63 -5.77 -27.91 -18.07
N ILE A 64 -6.59 -26.87 -17.90
CA ILE A 64 -6.50 -25.70 -18.76
C ILE A 64 -5.18 -25.02 -18.43
N THR A 65 -4.21 -25.12 -19.34
CA THR A 65 -3.00 -24.32 -19.26
C THR A 65 -3.32 -22.95 -19.81
N VAL A 66 -3.04 -21.91 -19.04
CA VAL A 66 -3.26 -20.53 -19.48
C VAL A 66 -2.17 -20.18 -20.49
N LEU A 67 -2.50 -20.26 -21.78
CA LEU A 67 -1.58 -19.99 -22.89
C LEU A 67 -1.53 -18.50 -23.29
N MET A 68 -2.44 -17.68 -22.78
CA MET A 68 -2.44 -16.23 -22.97
C MET A 68 -2.18 -15.54 -21.63
N LYS A 69 -1.19 -14.66 -21.59
CA LYS A 69 -0.73 -14.00 -20.36
C LYS A 69 -0.80 -12.49 -20.46
N ASN A 70 -1.16 -11.83 -19.37
CA ASN A 70 -1.07 -10.37 -19.21
C ASN A 70 0.41 -9.96 -19.13
N PHE A 71 0.86 -9.13 -20.07
CA PHE A 71 2.29 -8.81 -20.26
C PHE A 71 2.60 -7.34 -20.00
N GLY A 72 1.84 -6.42 -20.59
CA GLY A 72 2.16 -4.98 -20.50
C GLY A 72 2.12 -4.44 -19.07
N ASP A 73 1.09 -4.79 -18.30
CA ASP A 73 0.96 -4.38 -16.90
C ASP A 73 2.09 -4.93 -16.03
N TYR A 74 2.48 -6.18 -16.25
CA TYR A 74 3.66 -6.77 -15.64
C TYR A 74 4.95 -6.02 -16.03
N GLU A 75 5.18 -5.76 -17.31
CA GLU A 75 6.41 -5.12 -17.78
C GLU A 75 6.58 -3.71 -17.22
N ILE A 76 5.52 -2.91 -17.17
CA ILE A 76 5.62 -1.56 -16.59
C ILE A 76 5.98 -1.64 -15.10
N ALA A 77 5.34 -2.54 -14.33
CA ALA A 77 5.61 -2.73 -12.92
C ALA A 77 7.03 -3.23 -12.68
N LYS A 78 7.50 -4.21 -13.46
CA LYS A 78 8.87 -4.71 -13.41
C LYS A 78 9.87 -3.60 -13.75
N SER A 79 9.61 -2.79 -14.78
CA SER A 79 10.54 -1.76 -15.25
C SER A 79 10.92 -0.74 -14.16
N VAL A 80 10.03 -0.52 -13.18
CA VAL A 80 10.23 0.45 -12.10
C VAL A 80 10.61 -0.17 -10.76
N SER A 81 10.81 -1.49 -10.69
CA SER A 81 10.95 -2.19 -9.40
C SER A 81 12.01 -3.29 -9.34
N LYS A 82 12.83 -3.47 -10.37
CA LYS A 82 13.92 -4.48 -10.37
C LYS A 82 14.89 -4.35 -9.19
N ASP A 83 15.14 -3.13 -8.74
CA ASP A 83 15.96 -2.84 -7.55
C ASP A 83 15.38 -3.45 -6.27
N LEU A 84 14.05 -3.52 -6.14
CA LEU A 84 13.42 -4.12 -4.96
C LEU A 84 13.71 -5.61 -4.81
N LEU A 85 13.78 -6.37 -5.91
CA LEU A 85 14.14 -7.78 -5.83
C LEU A 85 15.60 -7.95 -5.34
N THR A 86 16.48 -7.06 -5.77
CA THR A 86 17.88 -7.03 -5.30
C THR A 86 17.95 -6.69 -3.81
N ASP A 87 17.24 -5.64 -3.40
CA ASP A 87 17.16 -5.23 -1.98
C ASP A 87 16.55 -6.33 -1.09
N LEU A 88 15.54 -7.05 -1.58
CA LEU A 88 14.93 -8.18 -0.88
C LEU A 88 15.91 -9.37 -0.76
N SER A 89 16.67 -9.65 -1.82
CA SER A 89 17.64 -10.76 -1.83
C SER A 89 18.83 -10.53 -0.89
N ASN A 90 19.10 -9.27 -0.52
CA ASN A 90 20.10 -8.93 0.50
C ASN A 90 19.66 -9.27 1.93
N VAL A 91 18.38 -9.60 2.14
CA VAL A 91 17.80 -9.81 3.48
C VAL A 91 17.10 -11.18 3.60
N TYR A 92 16.48 -11.64 2.51
CA TYR A 92 15.74 -12.89 2.46
C TYR A 92 16.43 -13.90 1.54
N PRO A 93 16.28 -15.21 1.80
CA PRO A 93 16.66 -16.24 0.85
C PRO A 93 16.01 -15.99 -0.51
N GLN A 94 16.73 -16.31 -1.59
CA GLN A 94 16.34 -15.96 -2.96
C GLN A 94 14.92 -16.40 -3.33
N ASP A 95 14.52 -17.62 -2.95
CA ASP A 95 13.17 -18.14 -3.18
C ASP A 95 12.10 -17.25 -2.51
N MET A 96 12.31 -16.89 -1.25
CA MET A 96 11.40 -16.04 -0.49
C MET A 96 11.37 -14.61 -1.03
N ALA A 97 12.52 -14.05 -1.40
CA ALA A 97 12.61 -12.73 -2.03
C ALA A 97 11.78 -12.66 -3.32
N LYS A 98 11.88 -13.69 -4.18
CA LYS A 98 11.05 -13.82 -5.39
C LYS A 98 9.56 -13.93 -5.08
N HIS A 99 9.17 -14.73 -4.09
CA HIS A 99 7.76 -14.83 -3.67
C HIS A 99 7.21 -13.48 -3.19
N ILE A 100 7.96 -12.78 -2.32
CA ILE A 100 7.59 -11.46 -1.80
C ILE A 100 7.43 -10.45 -2.96
N TYR A 101 8.43 -10.40 -3.85
CA TYR A 101 8.43 -9.49 -4.99
C TYR A 101 7.28 -9.77 -5.97
N ALA A 102 7.03 -11.04 -6.30
CA ALA A 102 5.93 -11.44 -7.18
C ALA A 102 4.57 -11.04 -6.61
N ILE A 103 4.34 -11.24 -5.30
CA ILE A 103 3.09 -10.82 -4.65
C ILE A 103 2.93 -9.29 -4.71
N ALA A 104 3.99 -8.52 -4.44
CA ALA A 104 3.96 -7.06 -4.50
C ALA A 104 3.69 -6.55 -5.92
N LEU A 105 4.34 -7.13 -6.94
CA LEU A 105 4.06 -6.84 -8.36
C LEU A 105 2.58 -7.07 -8.68
N LEU A 106 2.07 -8.27 -8.40
CA LEU A 106 0.68 -8.64 -8.69
C LEU A 106 -0.32 -7.72 -8.01
N ARG A 107 -0.09 -7.35 -6.74
CA ARG A 107 -0.96 -6.39 -6.00
C ARG A 107 -0.90 -4.98 -6.58
N SER A 108 0.26 -4.54 -7.06
CA SER A 108 0.43 -3.18 -7.59
C SER A 108 -0.32 -2.96 -8.91
N ILE A 109 -0.47 -4.01 -9.71
CA ILE A 109 -1.16 -3.96 -11.01
C ILE A 109 -2.60 -4.50 -10.96
N ASN A 110 -2.99 -5.14 -9.85
CA ASN A 110 -4.35 -5.60 -9.59
C ASN A 110 -4.85 -5.05 -8.24
N PRO A 111 -5.33 -3.79 -8.21
CA PRO A 111 -5.93 -3.20 -7.02
C PRO A 111 -7.02 -4.08 -6.41
N ARG A 112 -7.20 -3.97 -5.08
CA ARG A 112 -8.20 -4.70 -4.29
C ARG A 112 -8.02 -6.23 -4.20
N MET A 113 -7.03 -6.80 -4.89
CA MET A 113 -6.85 -8.25 -4.97
C MET A 113 -6.76 -8.91 -3.58
N THR A 114 -7.47 -10.01 -3.41
CA THR A 114 -7.47 -10.82 -2.18
C THR A 114 -6.46 -11.96 -2.28
N ASN A 115 -5.89 -12.40 -1.15
CA ASN A 115 -4.83 -13.43 -1.14
C ASN A 115 -5.25 -14.78 -1.76
N ASN A 116 -6.55 -15.11 -1.75
CA ASN A 116 -7.06 -16.32 -2.38
C ASN A 116 -7.07 -16.27 -3.92
N LYS A 117 -6.94 -15.09 -4.54
CA LYS A 117 -6.88 -14.91 -6.00
C LYS A 117 -5.45 -14.85 -6.55
N LEU A 118 -4.44 -14.77 -5.67
CA LEU A 118 -3.04 -14.61 -6.10
C LEU A 118 -2.59 -15.72 -7.05
N ASP A 119 -2.94 -16.96 -6.77
CA ASP A 119 -2.56 -18.10 -7.61
C ASP A 119 -3.17 -18.02 -9.02
N GLU A 120 -4.46 -17.66 -9.11
CA GLU A 120 -5.17 -17.48 -10.39
C GLU A 120 -4.54 -16.34 -11.19
N VAL A 121 -4.39 -15.15 -10.58
CA VAL A 121 -3.85 -13.96 -11.25
C VAL A 121 -2.38 -14.14 -11.63
N PHE A 122 -1.60 -14.86 -10.81
CA PHE A 122 -0.23 -15.24 -11.14
C PHE A 122 -0.19 -16.11 -12.40
N ASN A 123 -1.05 -17.12 -12.47
CA ASN A 123 -1.16 -17.99 -13.64
C ASN A 123 -1.69 -17.26 -14.88
N GLU A 124 -2.38 -16.14 -14.75
CA GLU A 124 -2.76 -15.28 -15.88
C GLU A 124 -1.70 -14.24 -16.24
N SER A 125 -0.75 -13.96 -15.35
CA SER A 125 0.30 -12.98 -15.55
C SER A 125 1.55 -13.59 -16.18
N PHE A 126 2.27 -12.79 -16.97
CA PHE A 126 3.58 -13.18 -17.51
C PHE A 126 4.63 -13.41 -16.42
N ILE A 127 4.37 -12.97 -15.18
CA ILE A 127 5.18 -13.32 -13.99
C ILE A 127 5.33 -14.84 -13.86
N SER A 128 4.28 -15.63 -14.16
CA SER A 128 4.35 -17.10 -14.10
C SER A 128 5.25 -17.74 -15.15
N VAL A 129 5.59 -17.02 -16.22
CA VAL A 129 6.55 -17.45 -17.23
C VAL A 129 7.98 -17.14 -16.79
N GLU A 130 8.18 -15.98 -16.15
CA GLU A 130 9.50 -15.58 -15.65
C GLU A 130 9.92 -16.31 -14.38
N TYR A 131 8.95 -16.61 -13.51
CA TYR A 131 9.18 -17.29 -12.24
C TYR A 131 8.31 -18.54 -12.10
N PRO A 132 8.46 -19.55 -12.99
CA PRO A 132 7.59 -20.72 -13.04
C PRO A 132 7.67 -21.61 -11.79
N GLU A 133 8.71 -21.45 -10.97
CA GLU A 133 8.93 -22.18 -9.73
C GLU A 133 8.03 -21.72 -8.57
N LEU A 134 7.50 -20.49 -8.63
CA LEU A 134 6.77 -19.90 -7.52
C LEU A 134 5.39 -20.54 -7.34
N LYS A 135 5.01 -20.72 -6.08
CA LYS A 135 3.73 -21.34 -5.72
C LYS A 135 2.91 -20.40 -4.86
N LEU A 136 2.00 -19.65 -5.49
CA LEU A 136 1.17 -18.63 -4.84
C LEU A 136 -0.21 -19.13 -4.38
N GLY A 137 -0.34 -20.44 -4.17
CA GLY A 137 -1.52 -21.04 -3.57
C GLY A 137 -1.81 -20.49 -2.16
N LYS A 138 -3.10 -20.43 -1.80
CA LYS A 138 -3.62 -19.82 -0.55
C LYS A 138 -2.81 -20.19 0.71
N ASN A 139 -2.48 -21.46 0.89
CA ASN A 139 -1.77 -21.94 2.07
C ASN A 139 -0.32 -21.45 2.12
N ASN A 140 0.37 -21.41 0.97
CA ASN A 140 1.75 -20.93 0.88
C ASN A 140 1.80 -19.42 1.14
N VAL A 141 0.90 -18.66 0.52
CA VAL A 141 0.80 -17.21 0.74
C VAL A 141 0.51 -16.89 2.21
N SER A 142 -0.47 -17.56 2.81
CA SER A 142 -0.81 -17.35 4.23
C SER A 142 0.38 -17.66 5.15
N SER A 143 1.08 -18.76 4.90
CA SER A 143 2.26 -19.17 5.67
C SER A 143 3.42 -18.18 5.52
N LEU A 144 3.66 -17.71 4.28
CA LEU A 144 4.69 -16.71 3.98
C LEU A 144 4.41 -15.38 4.70
N ILE A 145 3.19 -14.85 4.59
CA ILE A 145 2.79 -13.60 5.25
C ILE A 145 3.02 -13.71 6.76
N LYS A 146 2.55 -14.79 7.38
CA LYS A 146 2.75 -15.02 8.81
C LYS A 146 4.23 -15.15 9.18
N TRP A 147 5.04 -15.79 8.35
CA TRP A 147 6.48 -15.92 8.58
C TRP A 147 7.19 -14.57 8.51
N ILE A 148 6.86 -13.72 7.54
CA ILE A 148 7.39 -12.35 7.41
C ILE A 148 7.11 -11.56 8.70
N GLY A 149 5.89 -11.62 9.22
CA GLY A 149 5.55 -10.93 10.46
C GLY A 149 6.20 -11.51 11.71
N LYS A 150 6.45 -12.83 11.74
CA LYS A 150 7.21 -13.46 12.84
C LYS A 150 8.68 -13.05 12.83
N ASP A 151 9.28 -12.97 11.64
CA ASP A 151 10.67 -12.50 11.46
C ASP A 151 10.70 -11.02 11.08
N TYR A 152 10.03 -10.20 11.90
CA TYR A 152 9.93 -8.76 11.65
C TYR A 152 11.29 -8.04 11.66
N SER A 153 12.31 -8.67 12.26
CA SER A 153 13.69 -8.18 12.23
C SER A 153 14.21 -7.99 10.80
N LYS A 154 13.85 -8.89 9.87
CA LYS A 154 14.20 -8.78 8.45
C LYS A 154 13.42 -7.68 7.75
N VAL A 155 12.16 -7.45 8.12
CA VAL A 155 11.38 -6.31 7.61
C VAL A 155 12.08 -5.01 7.98
N LEU A 156 12.46 -4.84 9.24
CA LEU A 156 13.19 -3.66 9.70
C LEU A 156 14.55 -3.54 9.01
N LYS A 157 15.29 -4.64 8.84
CA LYS A 157 16.58 -4.62 8.14
C LYS A 157 16.44 -4.17 6.68
N PHE A 158 15.41 -4.65 5.96
CA PHE A 158 15.10 -4.19 4.61
C PHE A 158 14.80 -2.68 4.59
N ILE A 159 13.98 -2.20 5.51
CA ILE A 159 13.64 -0.77 5.64
C ILE A 159 14.90 0.06 5.90
N GLN A 160 15.72 -0.34 6.86
CA GLN A 160 16.98 0.34 7.20
C GLN A 160 17.94 0.39 6.01
N ASN A 161 18.04 -0.69 5.22
CA ASN A 161 18.84 -0.69 4.00
C ASN A 161 18.35 0.34 2.96
N ARG A 162 17.03 0.56 2.87
CA ARG A 162 16.46 1.63 2.03
C ARG A 162 16.74 3.02 2.61
N VAL A 163 16.56 3.19 3.92
CA VAL A 163 16.84 4.45 4.63
C VAL A 163 18.32 4.85 4.48
N ASN A 164 19.25 3.90 4.45
CA ASN A 164 20.67 4.18 4.23
C ASN A 164 20.99 4.83 2.88
N LYS A 165 20.08 4.74 1.90
CA LYS A 165 20.21 5.39 0.58
C LYS A 165 19.77 6.86 0.60
N ILE A 166 19.27 7.37 1.73
CA ILE A 166 18.82 8.75 1.89
C ILE A 166 20.02 9.68 2.08
N ASP A 167 20.02 10.76 1.30
CA ASP A 167 21.00 11.84 1.41
C ASP A 167 20.54 12.93 2.38
N LYS A 168 21.50 13.68 2.93
CA LYS A 168 21.21 14.79 3.86
C LYS A 168 20.30 15.87 3.27
N SER A 169 20.35 16.08 1.95
CA SER A 169 19.51 17.06 1.24
C SER A 169 18.12 16.55 0.88
N ASN A 170 17.83 15.26 1.11
CA ASN A 170 16.53 14.70 0.81
C ASN A 170 15.46 15.23 1.78
N LYS A 171 14.31 15.58 1.22
CA LYS A 171 13.15 16.06 1.95
C LYS A 171 12.22 14.89 2.22
N ILE A 172 11.90 14.67 3.48
CA ILE A 172 11.14 13.51 3.93
C ILE A 172 9.83 13.99 4.53
N ALA A 173 8.71 13.72 3.88
CA ALA A 173 7.41 13.89 4.49
C ALA A 173 7.08 12.63 5.31
N ILE A 174 6.54 12.82 6.51
CA ILE A 174 6.05 11.71 7.36
C ILE A 174 4.64 12.05 7.83
N ASP A 175 3.73 11.11 7.64
CA ASP A 175 2.31 11.28 7.99
C ASP A 175 1.68 9.93 8.32
N GLY A 176 0.64 9.98 9.15
CA GLY A 176 -0.14 8.84 9.58
C GLY A 176 -1.48 8.75 8.87
N MET A 177 -1.82 7.55 8.42
CA MET A 177 -3.14 7.27 7.88
C MET A 177 -3.84 6.16 8.67
N LEU A 178 -5.15 6.30 8.85
CA LEU A 178 -5.98 5.24 9.43
C LEU A 178 -6.45 4.26 8.37
N LYS A 179 -6.40 2.98 8.70
CA LYS A 179 -6.87 1.85 7.90
C LYS A 179 -7.89 1.06 8.70
N ASN A 180 -9.00 0.66 8.07
CA ASN A 180 -10.09 0.00 8.77
C ASN A 180 -9.67 -1.41 9.22
N ASP A 181 -9.90 -1.72 10.50
CA ASP A 181 -9.67 -3.04 11.07
C ASP A 181 -10.70 -3.35 12.17
N ASN A 182 -11.73 -4.10 11.80
CA ASN A 182 -12.77 -4.56 12.73
C ASN A 182 -12.56 -6.01 13.17
N SER A 183 -11.35 -6.56 13.03
CA SER A 183 -11.02 -7.88 13.58
C SER A 183 -11.34 -7.90 15.08
N LYS A 184 -11.47 -9.08 15.68
CA LYS A 184 -11.50 -9.27 17.14
C LYS A 184 -10.29 -10.05 17.64
N ALA A 185 -9.39 -10.44 16.73
CA ALA A 185 -8.33 -11.41 16.99
C ALA A 185 -6.93 -10.79 17.03
N ASN A 186 -6.70 -9.64 16.38
CA ASN A 186 -5.43 -8.92 16.48
C ASN A 186 -5.51 -7.85 17.58
N SER A 187 -4.35 -7.37 18.04
CA SER A 187 -4.21 -6.38 19.11
C SER A 187 -4.04 -4.95 18.61
N LEU A 188 -3.99 -4.72 17.29
CA LEU A 188 -3.76 -3.41 16.68
C LEU A 188 -5.06 -2.62 16.44
N ASN A 189 -6.19 -3.30 16.48
CA ASN A 189 -7.53 -2.79 16.21
C ASN A 189 -8.13 -1.97 17.38
N ASP A 190 -7.95 -0.65 17.35
CA ASP A 190 -8.57 0.20 18.38
C ASP A 190 -9.28 1.43 17.79
N PHE A 191 -10.12 2.05 18.61
CA PHE A 191 -10.81 3.27 18.28
C PHE A 191 -9.83 4.45 18.27
N SER A 192 -9.52 4.94 17.07
CA SER A 192 -8.91 6.24 16.89
C SER A 192 -9.86 7.37 17.34
N CYS A 193 -9.32 8.56 17.63
CA CYS A 193 -10.14 9.77 17.89
C CYS A 193 -11.15 10.05 16.77
N LYS A 194 -10.81 9.75 15.51
CA LYS A 194 -11.68 9.94 14.33
C LYS A 194 -12.75 8.85 14.19
N SER A 195 -12.55 7.66 14.77
CA SER A 195 -13.42 6.50 14.55
C SER A 195 -14.42 6.22 15.66
N LYS A 196 -14.28 6.88 16.82
CA LYS A 196 -15.35 6.95 17.85
C LYS A 196 -16.68 7.49 17.29
N LEU A 197 -16.61 8.37 16.29
CA LEU A 197 -17.79 8.90 15.59
C LEU A 197 -18.39 7.95 14.55
N LYS A 198 -17.60 6.99 14.03
CA LYS A 198 -17.98 6.06 12.94
C LYS A 198 -18.20 4.61 13.41
N ASN A 199 -18.10 4.35 14.72
CA ASN A 199 -18.21 3.02 15.34
C ASN A 199 -17.39 1.92 14.62
N SER A 200 -16.18 2.25 14.18
CA SER A 200 -15.25 1.33 13.52
C SER A 200 -13.88 1.39 14.20
N LYS A 201 -13.21 0.25 14.28
CA LYS A 201 -11.84 0.14 14.77
C LYS A 201 -10.86 0.27 13.60
N ASN A 202 -9.67 0.77 13.89
CA ASN A 202 -8.63 1.03 12.90
C ASN A 202 -7.28 0.50 13.36
N ILE A 203 -6.36 0.38 12.40
CA ILE A 203 -4.92 0.48 12.64
C ILE A 203 -4.41 1.82 12.10
N SER A 204 -3.29 2.31 12.62
CA SER A 204 -2.58 3.47 12.08
C SER A 204 -1.39 3.01 11.27
N ILE A 205 -1.17 3.57 10.09
CA ILE A 205 0.00 3.31 9.25
C ILE A 205 0.76 4.63 9.14
N LEU A 206 1.99 4.68 9.66
CA LEU A 206 2.90 5.78 9.41
C LEU A 206 3.68 5.51 8.13
N ILE A 207 3.73 6.49 7.23
CA ILE A 207 4.48 6.44 5.97
C ILE A 207 5.58 7.50 5.98
N ALA A 208 6.77 7.13 5.51
CA ALA A 208 7.82 8.06 5.16
C ALA A 208 7.98 8.14 3.64
N PHE A 209 7.89 9.34 3.10
CA PHE A 209 7.97 9.62 1.66
C PHE A 209 9.11 10.59 1.37
N ASN A 210 9.99 10.21 0.45
CA ASN A 210 11.03 11.08 -0.05
C ASN A 210 10.45 11.97 -1.15
N VAL A 211 10.14 13.22 -0.79
CA VAL A 211 9.61 14.23 -1.70
C VAL A 211 10.60 14.52 -2.82
N THR A 212 11.90 14.53 -2.52
CA THR A 212 12.95 14.85 -3.50
C THR A 212 13.01 13.82 -4.62
N THR A 213 12.99 12.53 -4.28
CA THR A 213 13.05 11.44 -5.28
C THR A 213 11.66 10.98 -5.73
N ARG A 214 10.59 11.56 -5.17
CA ARG A 214 9.18 11.15 -5.35
C ARG A 214 8.93 9.67 -5.03
N ASP A 215 9.69 9.07 -4.10
CA ASP A 215 9.62 7.64 -3.79
C ASP A 215 9.22 7.36 -2.34
N VAL A 216 8.54 6.24 -2.13
CA VAL A 216 8.16 5.78 -0.79
C VAL A 216 9.38 5.12 -0.15
N ILE A 217 9.75 5.60 1.04
CA ILE A 217 10.90 5.07 1.79
C ILE A 217 10.45 3.79 2.49
N CYS A 218 9.46 3.92 3.38
CA CYS A 218 8.93 2.83 4.18
C CYS A 218 7.58 3.17 4.82
N SER A 219 6.92 2.16 5.39
CA SER A 219 5.75 2.33 6.25
C SER A 219 5.72 1.29 7.37
N LEU A 220 5.18 1.66 8.54
CA LEU A 220 5.02 0.74 9.68
C LEU A 220 3.60 0.83 10.26
N PRO A 221 2.99 -0.31 10.63
CA PRO A 221 1.70 -0.33 11.32
C PRO A 221 1.85 -0.09 12.83
N TYR A 222 0.84 0.56 13.39
CA TYR A 222 0.64 0.87 14.80
C TYR A 222 -0.81 0.61 15.19
N SER A 223 -1.06 0.50 16.50
CA SER A 223 -2.42 0.44 17.03
C SER A 223 -3.22 1.69 16.65
N GLY A 224 -4.51 1.55 16.30
CA GLY A 224 -5.34 2.67 15.85
C GLY A 224 -5.60 3.77 16.90
N ASN A 225 -5.41 3.47 18.18
CA ASN A 225 -5.47 4.45 19.28
C ASN A 225 -4.12 5.14 19.55
N CYS A 226 -3.03 4.69 18.92
CA CYS A 226 -1.71 5.27 19.11
C CYS A 226 -1.67 6.64 18.46
N VAL A 227 -1.42 7.67 19.27
CA VAL A 227 -1.31 9.06 18.82
C VAL A 227 0.05 9.29 18.17
N ASP A 228 0.10 10.20 17.19
CA ASP A 228 1.31 10.47 16.40
C ASP A 228 2.51 10.88 17.26
N VAL A 229 2.28 11.61 18.36
CA VAL A 229 3.35 11.98 19.32
C VAL A 229 4.06 10.78 19.94
N THR A 230 3.41 9.61 20.01
CA THR A 230 3.97 8.37 20.56
C THR A 230 4.54 7.48 19.47
N SER A 231 3.85 7.33 18.34
CA SER A 231 4.29 6.46 17.25
C SER A 231 5.44 7.06 16.45
N PHE A 232 5.57 8.38 16.38
CA PHE A 232 6.58 9.04 15.57
C PHE A 232 8.03 8.81 16.06
N PRO A 233 8.37 8.96 17.36
CA PRO A 233 9.72 8.64 17.85
C PRO A 233 10.09 7.16 17.63
N ASP A 234 9.18 6.23 17.95
CA ASP A 234 9.38 4.78 17.73
C ASP A 234 9.55 4.45 16.24
N PHE A 235 8.85 5.16 15.35
CA PHE A 235 9.01 5.03 13.91
C PHE A 235 10.42 5.43 13.47
N LEU A 236 10.93 6.57 13.91
CA LEU A 236 12.28 7.02 13.55
C LEU A 236 13.34 6.05 14.07
N GLU A 237 13.19 5.57 15.31
CA GLU A 237 14.10 4.60 15.91
C GLU A 237 14.13 3.28 15.13
N LYS A 238 12.97 2.67 14.86
CA LYS A 238 12.88 1.39 14.15
C LYS A 238 13.35 1.46 12.71
N THR A 239 13.00 2.53 12.00
CA THR A 239 13.36 2.72 10.59
C THR A 239 14.82 3.15 10.42
N GLY A 240 15.41 3.77 11.45
CA GLY A 240 16.77 4.28 11.40
C GLY A 240 16.92 5.58 10.62
N ILE A 241 15.83 6.33 10.41
CA ILE A 241 15.88 7.63 9.70
C ILE A 241 16.66 8.63 10.56
N ASN A 242 17.91 8.87 10.14
CA ASN A 242 18.87 9.71 10.86
C ASN A 242 19.55 10.77 9.97
N LYS A 243 19.06 10.93 8.73
CA LYS A 243 19.49 11.92 7.74
C LYS A 243 18.28 12.47 6.98
N GLY A 244 18.48 13.63 6.34
CA GLY A 244 17.46 14.31 5.55
C GLY A 244 16.81 15.44 6.33
N ILE A 245 15.81 16.07 5.70
CA ILE A 245 15.01 17.16 6.28
C ILE A 245 13.57 16.66 6.41
N ILE A 246 13.12 16.41 7.64
CA ILE A 246 11.76 15.96 7.93
C ILE A 246 10.79 17.14 7.83
N ILE A 247 9.77 16.98 7.01
CA ILE A 247 8.61 17.86 6.90
C ILE A 247 7.45 17.14 7.56
N GLY A 248 6.95 17.64 8.69
CA GLY A 248 5.83 16.98 9.34
C GLY A 248 4.93 17.91 10.13
N ASP A 249 3.98 17.32 10.84
CA ASP A 249 2.84 18.03 11.42
C ASP A 249 3.10 18.62 12.81
N LYS A 250 2.12 19.37 13.32
CA LYS A 250 2.19 20.17 14.57
C LYS A 250 2.57 19.39 15.82
N ASP A 251 2.35 18.08 15.81
CA ASP A 251 2.52 17.22 16.97
C ASP A 251 3.87 16.48 16.96
N ILE A 252 4.76 16.78 16.01
CA ILE A 252 6.16 16.34 16.07
C ILE A 252 6.85 17.10 17.19
N ASN A 253 7.36 16.34 18.17
CA ASN A 253 8.23 16.88 19.19
C ASN A 253 9.65 17.02 18.62
N SER A 254 10.13 18.25 18.46
CA SER A 254 11.49 18.52 17.95
C SER A 254 12.59 17.88 18.83
N SER A 255 12.33 17.65 20.12
CA SER A 255 13.28 16.95 20.99
C SER A 255 13.39 15.45 20.71
N ALA A 256 12.43 14.87 19.99
CA ALA A 256 12.46 13.46 19.59
C ALA A 256 13.25 13.23 18.30
N LEU A 257 13.67 14.31 17.63
CA LEU A 257 14.49 14.24 16.44
C LEU A 257 15.95 14.06 16.81
N MET A 258 16.64 13.16 16.11
CA MET A 258 18.08 12.97 16.27
C MET A 258 18.83 14.22 15.80
N SER A 259 19.95 14.55 16.46
CA SER A 259 20.76 15.75 16.17
C SER A 259 21.26 15.87 14.72
N ASN A 260 21.20 14.79 13.93
CA ASN A 260 21.66 14.75 12.54
C ASN A 260 20.52 14.87 11.51
N VAL A 261 19.27 15.04 11.95
CA VAL A 261 18.08 15.13 11.09
C VAL A 261 17.56 16.57 11.11
N GLY A 262 17.55 17.20 9.94
CA GLY A 262 16.92 18.50 9.77
C GLY A 262 15.41 18.40 9.88
N PHE A 263 14.73 19.49 10.22
CA PHE A 263 13.27 19.48 10.30
C PHE A 263 12.60 20.81 10.00
N ILE A 264 11.34 20.74 9.62
CA ILE A 264 10.40 21.86 9.63
C ILE A 264 9.00 21.35 9.97
N HIS A 265 8.36 21.98 10.94
CA HIS A 265 6.97 21.69 11.27
C HIS A 265 6.25 22.93 11.84
N PRO A 266 4.92 23.00 11.72
CA PRO A 266 4.13 24.10 12.25
C PRO A 266 4.02 24.04 13.76
N LEU A 267 3.77 25.20 14.34
CA LEU A 267 3.49 25.40 15.75
C LEU A 267 1.99 25.62 16.00
N LYS A 268 1.55 25.30 17.23
CA LYS A 268 0.21 25.66 17.70
C LYS A 268 0.17 27.18 17.93
N ARG A 269 -0.79 27.88 17.29
CA ARG A 269 -0.99 29.35 17.41
C ARG A 269 -1.17 29.84 18.86
N SER A 270 -1.57 28.95 19.76
CA SER A 270 -1.76 29.24 21.19
C SER A 270 -0.47 29.17 22.02
N LEU A 271 0.67 28.80 21.44
CA LEU A 271 1.94 28.73 22.16
C LEU A 271 2.38 30.11 22.63
N LYS A 272 2.62 30.26 23.95
CA LYS A 272 3.05 31.51 24.58
C LYS A 272 4.34 32.06 23.98
N LEU A 273 5.25 31.14 23.63
CA LEU A 273 6.50 31.44 22.91
C LEU A 273 6.29 32.35 21.70
N LEU A 274 5.18 32.22 20.96
CA LEU A 274 4.93 33.02 19.76
C LEU A 274 4.68 34.50 20.06
N GLU A 275 4.15 34.82 21.24
CA GLU A 275 4.05 36.22 21.70
C GLU A 275 5.39 36.70 22.25
N GLU A 276 6.11 35.84 22.99
CA GLU A 276 7.43 36.15 23.56
C GLU A 276 8.47 36.54 22.48
N ILE A 277 8.45 35.85 21.34
CA ILE A 277 9.33 36.14 20.20
C ILE A 277 8.74 37.16 19.21
N ASP A 278 7.60 37.77 19.54
CA ASP A 278 6.89 38.74 18.69
C ASP A 278 6.62 38.19 17.26
N ALA A 279 6.16 36.94 17.16
CA ALA A 279 6.03 36.24 15.87
C ALA A 279 5.01 36.88 14.92
N TYR A 280 4.00 37.55 15.47
CA TYR A 280 2.86 38.07 14.69
C TYR A 280 3.10 39.45 14.07
N ASN A 281 4.17 40.15 14.47
CA ASN A 281 4.53 41.47 13.96
C ASN A 281 5.39 41.38 12.68
N MET A 282 4.75 41.00 11.59
CA MET A 282 5.38 40.76 10.30
C MET A 282 5.47 42.05 9.48
N LYS A 283 6.64 42.28 8.85
CA LYS A 283 6.92 43.50 8.06
C LYS A 283 7.43 43.20 6.66
N ASP A 284 7.90 41.98 6.41
CA ASP A 284 8.42 41.58 5.12
C ASP A 284 7.33 40.92 4.28
N LYS A 285 7.38 41.10 2.97
CA LYS A 285 6.40 40.53 2.03
C LYS A 285 7.04 39.39 1.23
N ILE A 286 6.32 38.28 1.10
CA ILE A 286 6.66 37.23 0.14
C ILE A 286 5.99 37.54 -1.19
N ASN A 287 6.78 37.53 -2.26
CA ASN A 287 6.30 37.65 -3.63
C ASN A 287 5.78 36.29 -4.15
N SER A 288 4.75 35.76 -3.50
CA SER A 288 4.02 34.59 -4.00
C SER A 288 3.07 35.05 -5.11
N LYS A 289 3.14 34.42 -6.29
CA LYS A 289 2.31 34.76 -7.47
C LYS A 289 0.80 34.68 -7.19
N ASP A 290 0.38 33.86 -6.23
CA ASP A 290 -1.04 33.53 -6.02
C ASP A 290 -1.66 34.17 -4.75
N GLU A 291 -0.84 34.54 -3.75
CA GLU A 291 -1.34 34.95 -2.43
C GLU A 291 -0.44 35.99 -1.71
N PRO A 292 -0.92 37.22 -1.47
CA PRO A 292 -0.17 38.22 -0.71
C PRO A 292 0.00 37.75 0.75
N THR A 293 1.25 37.56 1.14
CA THR A 293 1.63 36.95 2.42
C THR A 293 2.70 37.80 3.09
N TRP A 294 2.43 38.26 4.32
CA TRP A 294 3.45 38.84 5.19
C TRP A 294 4.27 37.73 5.82
N CYS A 295 5.54 38.01 6.11
CA CYS A 295 6.42 37.07 6.80
C CYS A 295 7.37 37.76 7.79
N LYS A 296 7.94 36.94 8.66
CA LYS A 296 9.01 37.30 9.59
C LYS A 296 9.86 36.05 9.86
N LYS A 297 11.18 36.20 9.80
CA LYS A 297 12.14 35.19 10.25
C LYS A 297 12.70 35.60 11.61
N ILE A 298 12.79 34.66 12.54
CA ILE A 298 13.21 34.91 13.91
C ILE A 298 14.17 33.80 14.31
N PHE A 299 15.30 34.14 14.92
CA PHE A 299 16.21 33.18 15.53
C PHE A 299 16.07 33.26 17.05
N HIS A 300 15.79 32.15 17.71
CA HIS A 300 15.58 32.08 19.15
C HIS A 300 15.94 30.69 19.68
N ASN A 301 16.72 30.62 20.76
CA ASN A 301 17.16 29.38 21.42
C ASN A 301 17.75 28.32 20.44
N GLY A 302 18.56 28.76 19.47
CA GLY A 302 19.21 27.86 18.52
C GLY A 302 18.31 27.37 17.38
N LEU A 303 17.07 27.85 17.28
CA LEU A 303 16.10 27.48 16.25
C LEU A 303 15.63 28.70 15.45
N TYR A 304 15.17 28.43 14.23
CA TYR A 304 14.56 29.40 13.34
C TYR A 304 13.04 29.26 13.35
N TYR A 305 12.36 30.40 13.46
CA TYR A 305 10.91 30.50 13.39
C TYR A 305 10.54 31.33 12.17
N TYR A 306 9.65 30.77 11.35
CA TYR A 306 9.16 31.38 10.12
C TYR A 306 7.68 31.66 10.28
N ALA A 307 7.35 32.92 10.51
CA ALA A 307 5.97 33.35 10.71
C ALA A 307 5.41 33.91 9.41
N PHE A 308 4.15 33.59 9.11
CA PHE A 308 3.44 34.00 7.90
C PHE A 308 2.03 34.46 8.22
N ARG A 309 1.54 35.46 7.50
CA ARG A 309 0.14 35.92 7.55
C ARG A 309 -0.41 36.07 6.14
N ASN A 310 -1.30 35.16 5.76
CA ASN A 310 -2.00 35.22 4.49
C ASN A 310 -3.23 36.13 4.63
N LEU A 311 -3.29 37.20 3.83
CA LEU A 311 -4.34 38.22 3.94
C LEU A 311 -5.74 37.69 3.56
N LYS A 312 -5.83 36.83 2.54
CA LYS A 312 -7.10 36.21 2.14
C LYS A 312 -7.64 35.31 3.26
N ARG A 313 -6.79 34.48 3.86
CA ARG A 313 -7.15 33.63 5.01
C ARG A 313 -7.49 34.46 6.24
N ALA A 314 -6.76 35.54 6.50
CA ALA A 314 -7.03 36.43 7.63
C ALA A 314 -8.42 37.06 7.53
N SER A 315 -8.77 37.61 6.37
CA SER A 315 -10.08 38.20 6.13
C SER A 315 -11.22 37.18 6.27
N LYS A 316 -11.03 35.95 5.76
CA LYS A 316 -12.01 34.88 5.94
C LYS A 316 -12.18 34.45 7.40
N GLU A 317 -11.08 34.20 8.11
CA GLU A 317 -11.13 33.83 9.54
C GLU A 317 -11.78 34.93 10.38
N GLU A 318 -11.56 36.20 10.03
CA GLU A 318 -12.18 37.35 10.69
C GLU A 318 -13.70 37.40 10.47
N GLN A 319 -14.18 37.25 9.22
CA GLN A 319 -15.60 37.17 8.90
C GLN A 319 -16.28 36.01 9.61
N ASP A 320 -15.66 34.83 9.59
CA ASP A 320 -16.17 33.62 10.24
C ASP A 320 -16.24 33.82 11.76
N PHE A 321 -15.24 34.49 12.37
CA PHE A 321 -15.24 34.77 13.79
C PHE A 321 -16.32 35.77 14.19
N MET A 322 -16.47 36.88 13.46
CA MET A 322 -17.50 37.89 13.70
C MET A 322 -18.92 37.32 13.58
N SER A 323 -19.12 36.38 12.67
CA SER A 323 -20.41 35.70 12.46
C SER A 323 -20.67 34.57 13.47
N SER A 324 -19.71 34.26 14.34
CA SER A 324 -19.81 33.14 15.27
C SER A 324 -20.47 33.54 16.60
N LYS A 325 -21.16 32.58 17.25
CA LYS A 325 -21.68 32.72 18.62
C LYS A 325 -20.59 33.00 19.68
N LYS A 326 -19.32 32.90 19.31
CA LYS A 326 -18.14 33.09 20.18
C LYS A 326 -17.63 34.53 20.17
N PHE A 327 -18.22 35.41 19.35
CA PHE A 327 -17.81 36.79 19.19
C PHE A 327 -18.07 37.63 20.45
N SER A 328 -17.06 38.39 20.86
CA SER A 328 -17.18 39.58 21.71
C SER A 328 -16.10 40.57 21.28
N ILE A 329 -16.30 41.86 21.54
CA ILE A 329 -15.32 42.89 21.20
C ILE A 329 -13.99 42.61 21.92
N GLU A 330 -14.03 42.24 23.21
CA GLU A 330 -12.78 41.96 23.96
C GLU A 330 -12.04 40.75 23.38
N ARG A 331 -12.77 39.73 22.93
CA ARG A 331 -12.16 38.54 22.34
C ARG A 331 -11.60 38.83 20.95
N TYR A 332 -12.31 39.59 20.14
CA TYR A 332 -11.86 40.03 18.82
C TYR A 332 -10.52 40.77 18.92
N GLU A 333 -10.45 41.78 19.79
CA GLU A 333 -9.24 42.57 20.01
C GLU A 333 -8.04 41.70 20.43
N LYS A 334 -8.28 40.65 21.23
CA LYS A 334 -7.25 39.71 21.68
C LYS A 334 -6.73 38.75 20.61
N ILE A 335 -7.47 38.48 19.54
CA ILE A 335 -7.12 37.42 18.57
C ILE A 335 -6.95 37.92 17.14
N LYS A 336 -7.37 39.14 16.82
CA LYS A 336 -7.37 39.66 15.43
C LYS A 336 -5.99 39.64 14.78
N HIS A 337 -4.92 39.85 15.54
CA HIS A 337 -3.54 39.77 15.04
C HIS A 337 -3.11 38.34 14.65
N LYS A 338 -3.81 37.32 15.15
CA LYS A 338 -3.54 35.89 14.86
C LYS A 338 -4.30 35.37 13.64
N PHE A 339 -5.24 36.13 13.09
CA PHE A 339 -6.01 35.67 11.93
C PHE A 339 -5.13 35.51 10.69
N GLY A 340 -5.31 34.38 10.00
CA GLY A 340 -4.56 33.99 8.82
C GLY A 340 -3.09 33.65 9.07
N THR A 341 -2.68 33.50 10.34
CA THR A 341 -1.29 33.26 10.71
C THR A 341 -0.92 31.79 10.76
N ILE A 342 0.33 31.49 10.40
CA ILE A 342 0.97 30.20 10.65
C ILE A 342 2.44 30.45 10.97
N VAL A 343 3.00 29.67 11.89
CA VAL A 343 4.41 29.78 12.28
C VAL A 343 5.03 28.39 12.18
N TYR A 344 6.13 28.27 11.46
CA TYR A 344 6.96 27.06 11.41
C TYR A 344 8.16 27.21 12.33
N VAL A 345 8.59 26.11 12.95
CA VAL A 345 9.87 25.99 13.64
C VAL A 345 10.75 25.02 12.85
N SER A 346 12.05 25.32 12.81
CA SER A 346 13.03 24.57 12.05
C SER A 346 14.44 24.80 12.61
N ASP A 347 15.32 23.83 12.42
CA ASP A 347 16.75 23.99 12.61
C ASP A 347 17.46 24.52 11.34
N GLN A 348 16.74 24.67 10.23
CA GLN A 348 17.29 25.11 8.95
C GLN A 348 17.32 26.64 8.87
N ASP A 349 18.49 27.21 8.55
CA ASP A 349 18.68 28.63 8.26
C ASP A 349 18.38 28.92 6.78
N ILE A 350 17.12 29.25 6.47
CA ILE A 350 16.63 29.45 5.11
C ILE A 350 15.80 30.73 5.00
N THR A 351 15.39 31.12 3.80
CA THR A 351 14.51 32.29 3.62
C THR A 351 13.06 31.96 4.01
N CYS A 352 12.24 32.97 4.29
CA CYS A 352 10.80 32.75 4.52
C CYS A 352 10.13 32.10 3.30
N GLU A 353 10.53 32.47 2.09
CA GLU A 353 10.00 31.88 0.86
C GLU A 353 10.36 30.40 0.76
N ASP A 354 11.62 30.05 1.02
CA ASP A 354 12.06 28.66 1.03
C ASP A 354 11.37 27.83 2.12
N ALA A 355 11.21 28.37 3.32
CA ALA A 355 10.49 27.70 4.41
C ALA A 355 9.02 27.43 4.04
N LEU A 356 8.36 28.41 3.41
CA LEU A 356 6.99 28.26 2.94
C LEU A 356 6.88 27.20 1.83
N ASN A 357 7.78 27.25 0.85
CA ASN A 357 7.81 26.31 -0.27
C ASN A 357 8.19 24.90 0.17
N LEU A 358 9.11 24.77 1.13
CA LEU A 358 9.49 23.50 1.74
C LEU A 358 8.29 22.88 2.45
N TYR A 359 7.59 23.64 3.30
CA TYR A 359 6.43 23.10 4.01
C TYR A 359 5.25 22.76 3.09
N LYS A 360 5.04 23.52 2.00
CA LYS A 360 4.02 23.20 0.99
C LYS A 360 4.20 21.80 0.38
N GLN A 361 5.45 21.33 0.25
CA GLN A 361 5.76 19.99 -0.27
C GLN A 361 5.28 18.86 0.64
N ARG A 362 4.90 19.13 1.89
CA ARG A 362 4.23 18.16 2.77
C ARG A 362 3.01 17.54 2.10
N TRP A 363 2.27 18.30 1.29
CA TRP A 363 1.04 17.83 0.62
C TRP A 363 1.24 16.57 -0.22
N GLU A 364 2.44 16.31 -0.73
CA GLU A 364 2.77 15.11 -1.49
C GLU A 364 2.45 13.82 -0.73
N ILE A 365 2.63 13.79 0.60
CA ILE A 365 2.30 12.58 1.38
C ILE A 365 0.80 12.34 1.47
N GLU A 366 -0.02 13.39 1.43
CA GLU A 366 -1.47 13.25 1.40
C GLU A 366 -1.92 12.61 0.08
N LEU A 367 -1.27 12.98 -1.03
CA LEU A 367 -1.49 12.33 -2.34
C LEU A 367 -1.03 10.86 -2.34
N VAL A 368 0.04 10.53 -1.61
CA VAL A 368 0.49 9.13 -1.43
C VAL A 368 -0.51 8.35 -0.58
N ASN A 369 -1.02 8.93 0.50
CA ASN A 369 -2.04 8.31 1.36
C ASN A 369 -3.35 8.07 0.59
N ASP A 370 -3.77 9.03 -0.24
CA ASP A 370 -4.91 8.88 -1.15
C ASP A 370 -4.67 7.77 -2.18
N PHE A 371 -3.49 7.75 -2.80
CA PHE A 371 -3.13 6.72 -3.77
C PHE A 371 -3.15 5.30 -3.15
N TYR A 372 -2.60 5.14 -1.95
CA TYR A 372 -2.66 3.89 -1.19
C TYR A 372 -4.10 3.41 -0.97
N LYS A 373 -4.98 4.32 -0.53
CA LYS A 373 -6.37 3.96 -0.15
C LYS A 373 -7.26 3.77 -1.37
N ASN A 374 -7.22 4.70 -2.30
CA ASN A 374 -8.26 4.83 -3.32
C ASN A 374 -7.82 4.31 -4.70
N THR A 375 -6.52 4.30 -4.99
CA THR A 375 -6.01 3.77 -6.28
C THR A 375 -5.53 2.32 -6.15
N LEU A 376 -4.82 1.99 -5.06
CA LEU A 376 -4.40 0.61 -4.80
C LEU A 376 -5.45 -0.22 -4.03
N GLU A 377 -6.48 0.43 -3.47
CA GLU A 377 -7.57 -0.19 -2.70
C GLU A 377 -7.05 -1.04 -1.53
N LEU A 378 -6.14 -0.45 -0.73
CA LEU A 378 -5.48 -1.06 0.42
C LEU A 378 -6.04 -0.58 1.77
N GLU A 379 -7.24 0.00 1.81
CA GLU A 379 -7.84 0.69 2.97
C GLU A 379 -8.41 -0.22 4.06
N THR A 380 -8.38 -1.55 3.88
CA THR A 380 -8.95 -2.52 4.82
C THR A 380 -7.95 -3.62 5.19
N VAL A 381 -7.81 -3.90 6.49
CA VAL A 381 -7.05 -5.06 7.01
C VAL A 381 -7.87 -6.33 6.81
N ARG A 382 -7.25 -7.36 6.23
CA ARG A 382 -7.89 -8.65 5.94
C ARG A 382 -7.29 -9.83 6.72
N GLN A 383 -6.34 -9.55 7.62
CA GLN A 383 -5.64 -10.56 8.42
C GLN A 383 -6.21 -10.63 9.84
N HIS A 384 -6.16 -11.83 10.42
CA HIS A 384 -6.75 -12.08 11.74
C HIS A 384 -5.75 -11.96 12.89
N ASP A 385 -4.54 -12.51 12.78
CA ASP A 385 -3.52 -12.47 13.84
C ASP A 385 -2.45 -11.40 13.58
N ASP A 386 -1.81 -10.92 14.66
CA ASP A 386 -0.84 -9.82 14.62
C ASP A 386 0.29 -10.05 13.63
N TYR A 387 0.93 -11.23 13.65
CA TYR A 387 2.02 -11.54 12.74
C TYR A 387 1.57 -11.44 11.29
N SER A 388 0.38 -11.95 10.97
CA SER A 388 -0.15 -11.83 9.61
C SER A 388 -0.42 -10.37 9.23
N VAL A 389 -0.89 -9.51 10.16
CA VAL A 389 -1.05 -8.07 9.91
C VAL A 389 0.29 -7.42 9.58
N TYR A 390 1.32 -7.61 10.42
CA TYR A 390 2.65 -7.05 10.18
C TYR A 390 3.26 -7.52 8.85
N GLY A 391 3.14 -8.81 8.53
CA GLY A 391 3.62 -9.35 7.27
C GLY A 391 2.86 -8.82 6.04
N ASP A 392 1.54 -8.63 6.16
CA ASP A 392 0.72 -8.10 5.07
C ASP A 392 0.98 -6.60 4.85
N GLU A 393 1.22 -5.82 5.91
CA GLU A 393 1.58 -4.41 5.76
C GLU A 393 2.98 -4.22 5.15
N PHE A 394 3.92 -5.14 5.38
CA PHE A 394 5.18 -5.15 4.62
C PHE A 394 4.95 -5.36 3.12
N LEU A 395 4.06 -6.29 2.74
CA LEU A 395 3.69 -6.47 1.33
C LEU A 395 2.95 -5.26 0.76
N ASN A 396 2.09 -4.61 1.56
CA ASN A 396 1.40 -3.38 1.15
C ASN A 396 2.37 -2.21 0.97
N MET A 397 3.42 -2.11 1.79
CA MET A 397 4.50 -1.14 1.61
C MET A 397 5.21 -1.33 0.26
N LEU A 398 5.59 -2.57 -0.07
CA LEU A 398 6.22 -2.88 -1.37
C LEU A 398 5.25 -2.61 -2.53
N THR A 399 3.98 -2.97 -2.37
CA THR A 399 2.91 -2.69 -3.34
C THR A 399 2.80 -1.18 -3.60
N LEU A 400 2.82 -0.38 -2.53
CA LEU A 400 2.77 1.08 -2.60
C LEU A 400 3.99 1.67 -3.30
N ILE A 401 5.20 1.18 -3.00
CA ILE A 401 6.43 1.61 -3.67
C ILE A 401 6.30 1.37 -5.18
N ILE A 402 5.95 0.14 -5.60
CA ILE A 402 5.84 -0.19 -7.03
C ILE A 402 4.75 0.66 -7.69
N GLY A 403 3.54 0.72 -7.12
CA GLY A 403 2.44 1.51 -7.68
C GLY A 403 2.77 3.00 -7.79
N ASN A 404 3.41 3.59 -6.77
CA ASN A 404 3.81 4.99 -6.79
C ASN A 404 4.88 5.26 -7.86
N ARG A 405 5.82 4.33 -8.07
CA ARG A 405 6.80 4.45 -9.15
C ARG A 405 6.20 4.29 -10.54
N ILE A 406 5.19 3.44 -10.73
CA ILE A 406 4.39 3.38 -11.97
C ILE A 406 3.70 4.74 -12.20
N LYS A 407 3.06 5.30 -11.17
CA LYS A 407 2.42 6.62 -11.23
C LYS A 407 3.42 7.70 -11.63
N ASN A 408 4.63 7.69 -11.06
CA ASN A 408 5.69 8.65 -11.42
C ASN A 408 6.11 8.51 -12.88
N LYS A 409 6.30 7.28 -13.37
CA LYS A 409 6.64 7.04 -14.78
C LYS A 409 5.54 7.54 -15.73
N PHE A 410 4.26 7.41 -15.35
CA PHE A 410 3.16 8.03 -16.07
C PHE A 410 3.16 9.56 -15.98
N ALA A 411 3.45 10.13 -14.81
CA ALA A 411 3.56 11.58 -14.65
C ALA A 411 4.70 12.17 -15.52
N ASP A 412 5.85 11.53 -15.54
CA ASP A 412 7.04 11.97 -16.28
C ASP A 412 6.82 11.92 -17.80
N SER A 413 6.02 10.96 -18.29
CA SER A 413 5.58 10.91 -19.69
C SER A 413 4.45 11.89 -20.05
N ARG A 414 3.95 12.67 -19.06
CA ARG A 414 2.81 13.61 -19.14
C ARG A 414 1.48 12.98 -19.53
N ILE A 415 1.35 11.64 -19.52
CA ILE A 415 0.11 10.99 -19.94
C ILE A 415 -1.04 11.28 -18.96
N LEU A 416 -0.72 11.56 -17.70
CA LEU A 416 -1.71 11.86 -16.66
C LEU A 416 -2.42 13.22 -16.83
N GLU A 417 -1.94 14.09 -17.73
CA GLU A 417 -2.64 15.33 -18.10
C GLU A 417 -3.91 15.05 -18.93
N THR A 418 -4.00 13.87 -19.56
CA THR A 418 -5.10 13.51 -20.48
C THR A 418 -5.84 12.23 -20.11
N LYS A 419 -5.24 11.35 -19.31
CA LYS A 419 -5.82 10.06 -18.91
C LYS A 419 -5.63 9.83 -17.41
N THR A 420 -6.59 9.17 -16.78
CA THR A 420 -6.41 8.75 -15.38
C THR A 420 -5.41 7.60 -15.29
N TYR A 421 -4.82 7.40 -14.10
CA TYR A 421 -3.95 6.24 -13.83
C TYR A 421 -4.61 4.91 -14.25
N HIS A 422 -5.89 4.73 -13.90
CA HIS A 422 -6.64 3.53 -14.23
C HIS A 422 -6.84 3.35 -15.74
N ASP A 423 -7.05 4.42 -16.49
CA ASP A 423 -7.21 4.33 -17.95
C ASP A 423 -5.90 3.94 -18.64
N VAL A 424 -4.76 4.46 -18.17
CA VAL A 424 -3.45 4.06 -18.68
C VAL A 424 -3.18 2.60 -18.34
N MET A 425 -3.41 2.17 -17.09
CA MET A 425 -3.25 0.76 -16.69
C MET A 425 -4.13 -0.19 -17.48
N LYS A 426 -5.36 0.20 -17.85
CA LYS A 426 -6.23 -0.61 -18.72
C LYS A 426 -5.61 -0.84 -20.10
N ILE A 427 -4.93 0.15 -20.67
CA ILE A 427 -4.22 0.01 -21.96
C ILE A 427 -3.08 -1.01 -21.81
N PHE A 428 -2.27 -0.90 -20.76
CA PHE A 428 -1.21 -1.88 -20.47
C PHE A 428 -1.73 -3.30 -20.26
N LYS A 429 -2.90 -3.47 -19.62
CA LYS A 429 -3.56 -4.78 -19.44
C LYS A 429 -4.06 -5.43 -20.74
N GLN A 430 -4.28 -4.65 -21.78
CA GLN A 430 -4.67 -5.19 -23.09
C GLN A 430 -3.47 -5.79 -23.82
N TYR A 431 -2.25 -5.39 -23.48
CA TYR A 431 -1.03 -5.90 -24.09
C TYR A 431 -0.66 -7.26 -23.49
N LYS A 432 -0.90 -8.31 -24.27
CA LYS A 432 -0.78 -9.70 -23.83
C LYS A 432 0.23 -10.46 -24.68
N LYS A 433 0.66 -11.60 -24.16
CA LYS A 433 1.47 -12.59 -24.88
C LYS A 433 0.76 -13.93 -24.96
N ILE A 434 0.84 -14.60 -26.12
CA ILE A 434 0.25 -15.91 -26.37
C ILE A 434 1.35 -16.91 -26.68
N GLN A 435 1.37 -18.05 -25.99
CA GLN A 435 2.34 -19.12 -26.20
C GLN A 435 2.07 -19.83 -27.53
N MET A 436 3.14 -20.12 -28.27
CA MET A 436 3.05 -20.93 -29.48
C MET A 436 2.61 -22.37 -29.16
N PRO A 437 1.57 -22.92 -29.83
CA PRO A 437 1.09 -24.28 -29.57
C PRO A 437 2.13 -25.38 -29.77
N TYR A 438 3.11 -25.15 -30.66
CA TYR A 438 4.10 -26.15 -31.07
C TYR A 438 5.53 -25.85 -30.58
N LYS A 439 5.73 -24.73 -29.86
CA LYS A 439 7.02 -24.31 -29.33
C LYS A 439 6.83 -23.58 -27.99
N ASN A 440 6.95 -24.31 -26.90
CA ASN A 440 6.63 -23.80 -25.56
C ASN A 440 7.48 -22.58 -25.12
N ASP A 441 8.65 -22.36 -25.71
CA ASP A 441 9.52 -21.24 -25.33
C ASP A 441 9.24 -19.94 -26.10
N ILE A 442 8.33 -19.97 -27.08
CA ILE A 442 8.03 -18.81 -27.94
C ILE A 442 6.66 -18.22 -27.57
N TRP A 443 6.65 -16.90 -27.43
CA TRP A 443 5.47 -16.11 -27.09
C TRP A 443 5.25 -15.00 -28.12
N TYR A 444 4.06 -14.95 -28.72
CA TYR A 444 3.64 -13.89 -29.63
C TYR A 444 2.97 -12.75 -28.88
N GLU A 445 3.27 -11.54 -29.26
CA GLU A 445 2.59 -10.35 -28.76
C GLU A 445 1.24 -10.18 -29.44
N THR A 446 0.22 -9.80 -28.68
CA THR A 446 -1.08 -9.44 -29.25
C THR A 446 -1.00 -8.09 -29.93
N GLU A 447 -1.57 -7.96 -31.12
CA GLU A 447 -1.72 -6.66 -31.77
C GLU A 447 -2.69 -5.75 -31.01
N LEU A 448 -2.29 -4.49 -30.84
CA LEU A 448 -3.11 -3.42 -30.30
C LEU A 448 -3.24 -2.29 -31.31
N PRO A 449 -4.24 -1.40 -31.19
CA PRO A 449 -4.31 -0.19 -32.00
C PRO A 449 -2.99 0.59 -31.94
N LYS A 450 -2.53 1.12 -33.08
CA LYS A 450 -1.24 1.82 -33.21
C LYS A 450 -1.00 2.86 -32.11
N LYS A 451 -2.02 3.67 -31.79
CA LYS A 451 -1.95 4.68 -30.72
C LYS A 451 -1.67 4.09 -29.33
N SER A 452 -2.19 2.90 -29.05
CA SER A 452 -1.95 2.18 -27.78
C SER A 452 -0.54 1.63 -27.72
N MET A 453 -0.03 1.06 -28.82
CA MET A 453 1.35 0.55 -28.89
C MET A 453 2.37 1.69 -28.76
N GLU A 454 2.18 2.78 -29.51
CA GLU A 454 3.05 3.97 -29.43
C GLU A 454 3.10 4.53 -27.99
N LEU A 455 1.96 4.53 -27.29
CA LEU A 455 1.89 4.95 -25.88
C LEU A 455 2.67 3.99 -24.97
N ILE A 456 2.47 2.67 -25.12
CA ILE A 456 3.14 1.66 -24.32
C ILE A 456 4.66 1.74 -24.51
N GLU A 457 5.12 1.78 -25.77
CA GLU A 457 6.55 1.86 -26.11
C GLU A 457 7.17 3.15 -25.59
N LYS A 458 6.51 4.29 -25.80
CA LYS A 458 6.98 5.57 -25.27
C LYS A 458 7.16 5.52 -23.76
N ILE A 459 6.21 4.94 -23.03
CA ILE A 459 6.29 4.89 -21.57
C ILE A 459 7.32 3.86 -21.12
N LEU A 460 7.38 2.66 -21.71
CA LEU A 460 8.30 1.61 -21.26
C LEU A 460 9.77 1.95 -21.50
N TYR A 461 10.06 2.57 -22.65
CA TYR A 461 11.42 2.79 -23.17
C TYR A 461 11.86 4.26 -23.19
N SER A 462 11.09 5.15 -22.53
CA SER A 462 11.62 6.44 -22.06
C SER A 462 12.32 6.26 -20.71
#